data_AF-A0A842VRX2-F1
#
_entry.id   AF-A0A842VRX2-F1
#
_cell.length_a   1.000
_cell.length_b   1.000
_cell.length_c   1.000
_cell.angle_alpha   90.00
_cell.angle_beta   90.00
_cell.angle_gamma   90.00
#
_symmetry.space_group_name_H-M   'P 1'
#
loop_
_entity.id
_entity.type
_entity.pdbx_description
1 polymer ?
#
loop_
_entity_poly.entity_id
_entity_poly.type
_entity_poly.pdbx_seq_one_letter_code
_entity_poly.pdbx_strand_id
1 'polypeptide(L)' 'MADQEDYNLKRGKHMEGIADQHYSIKEFAKAARLYKDAFNNFKKGADKDSCLRIKEKFEKCKEKLKE' A
#
# COMPACT_ATOMS: atom_id res chain seq x y z
N MET A 1 -22.94 -1.84 -6.52
CA MET A 1 -21.86 -1.75 -5.49
C MET A 1 -20.55 -2.33 -5.98
N ALA A 2 -20.55 -3.32 -6.89
CA ALA A 2 -19.34 -3.91 -7.48
C ALA A 2 -18.37 -2.90 -8.14
N ASP A 3 -18.88 -1.84 -8.78
CA ASP A 3 -18.03 -0.83 -9.45
C ASP A 3 -17.16 -0.03 -8.47
N GLN A 4 -17.66 0.20 -7.25
CA GLN A 4 -16.93 0.95 -6.24
C GLN A 4 -15.82 0.11 -5.62
N GLU A 5 -16.06 -1.19 -5.44
CA GLU A 5 -15.05 -2.14 -4.94
C GLU A 5 -13.92 -2.30 -5.96
N ASP A 6 -14.24 -2.54 -7.23
CA ASP A 6 -13.25 -2.64 -8.30
C ASP A 6 -12.42 -1.35 -8.46
N TYR A 7 -13.05 -0.18 -8.38
CA TYR A 7 -12.36 1.10 -8.37
C TYR A 7 -11.34 1.19 -7.23
N ASN A 8 -11.74 0.80 -6.02
CA ASN A 8 -10.85 0.83 -4.86
C ASN A 8 -9.69 -0.16 -5.04
N LEU A 9 -9.92 -1.36 -5.60
CA LEU A 9 -8.85 -2.32 -5.87
C LEU A 9 -7.82 -1.79 -6.89
N LYS A 10 -8.28 -1.21 -7.99
CA LYS A 10 -7.41 -0.60 -9.00
C LYS A 10 -6.59 0.54 -8.41
N ARG A 11 -7.22 1.40 -7.61
CA ARG A 11 -6.54 2.51 -6.93
C ARG A 11 -5.52 2.02 -5.90
N GLY A 12 -5.85 0.97 -5.15
CA GLY A 12 -4.93 0.31 -4.22
C GLY A 12 -3.68 -0.23 -4.92
N LYS A 13 -3.84 -0.97 -6.02
CA LYS A 13 -2.73 -1.49 -6.84
C LYS A 13 -1.85 -0.37 -7.39
N HIS A 14 -2.46 0.72 -7.85
CA HIS A 14 -1.72 1.87 -8.35
C HIS A 14 -0.85 2.51 -7.26
N MET A 15 -1.42 2.75 -6.06
CA MET A 15 -0.67 3.30 -4.93
C MET A 15 0.42 2.35 -4.43
N GLU A 16 0.17 1.04 -4.42
CA GLU A 16 1.18 0.03 -4.10
C GLU A 16 2.37 0.13 -5.07
N GLY A 17 2.13 0.25 -6.37
CA GLY A 17 3.21 0.38 -7.36
C GLY A 17 4.06 1.64 -7.15
N ILE A 18 3.43 2.78 -6.84
CA ILE A 18 4.18 4.02 -6.53
C ILE A 18 4.96 3.85 -5.21
N ALA A 19 4.37 3.19 -4.22
CA ALA A 19 5.07 2.90 -2.97
C ALA A 19 6.31 2.01 -3.16
N ASP A 20 6.19 0.98 -4.00
CA ASP A 20 7.30 0.08 -4.37
C ASP A 20 8.44 0.87 -5.06
N GLN A 21 8.10 1.83 -5.92
CA GLN A 21 9.09 2.73 -6.55
C GLN A 21 9.81 3.61 -5.53
N HIS A 22 9.09 4.26 -4.62
CA HIS A 22 9.73 5.03 -3.55
C HIS A 22 10.59 4.15 -2.63
N TYR A 23 10.14 2.92 -2.38
CA TYR A 23 10.91 1.96 -1.58
C TYR A 23 12.24 1.61 -2.25
N SER A 24 12.25 1.38 -3.56
CA SER A 24 13.48 1.01 -4.29
C SER A 24 14.53 2.12 -4.30
N ILE A 25 14.11 3.38 -4.29
CA ILE A 25 15.00 4.56 -4.17
C ILE A 25 15.26 4.99 -2.72
N LYS A 26 14.93 4.12 -1.74
CA LYS A 26 15.15 4.33 -0.30
C LYS A 26 14.38 5.53 0.30
N GLU A 27 13.34 6.02 -0.38
CA GLU A 27 12.44 7.04 0.14
C GLU A 27 11.38 6.40 1.07
N PHE A 28 11.83 5.74 2.13
CA PHE A 28 11.00 4.88 2.99
C PHE A 28 9.84 5.63 3.67
N ALA A 29 10.01 6.90 3.99
CA ALA A 29 8.94 7.73 4.57
C ALA A 29 7.78 7.96 3.58
N LYS A 30 8.09 8.19 2.30
CA LYS A 30 7.08 8.34 1.24
C LYS A 30 6.43 7.00 0.91
N ALA A 31 7.24 5.95 0.79
CA ALA A 31 6.75 4.59 0.58
C ALA A 31 5.76 4.17 1.68
N ALA A 32 6.09 4.43 2.95
CA ALA A 32 5.21 4.13 4.08
C ALA A 32 3.85 4.84 4.00
N ARG A 33 3.84 6.13 3.63
CA ARG A 33 2.58 6.88 3.43
C ARG A 33 1.73 6.27 2.33
N LEU A 34 2.35 5.95 1.19
CA LEU A 34 1.64 5.38 0.04
C LEU A 34 1.14 3.95 0.30
N TYR A 35 1.90 3.11 1.02
CA TYR A 35 1.41 1.80 1.47
C TYR A 35 0.20 1.94 2.40
N LYS A 36 0.18 2.93 3.29
CA LYS A 36 -1.00 3.19 4.13
C LYS A 36 -2.23 3.56 3.29
N ASP A 37 -2.05 4.37 2.24
CA ASP A 37 -3.14 4.72 1.33
C ASP A 37 -3.60 3.53 0.49
N ALA A 38 -2.67 2.69 0.01
CA ALA A 38 -2.99 1.43 -0.67
C ALA A 38 -3.80 0.50 0.23
N PHE A 39 -3.40 0.35 1.50
CA PHE A 39 -4.12 -0.47 2.48
C PHE A 39 -5.57 -0.02 2.66
N ASN A 40 -5.79 1.30 2.79
CA ASN A 40 -7.15 1.84 2.95
C ASN A 40 -8.02 1.55 1.74
N ASN A 41 -7.46 1.57 0.53
CA ASN A 41 -8.17 1.24 -0.70
C ASN A 41 -8.49 -0.26 -0.78
N PHE A 42 -7.52 -1.15 -0.49
CA PHE A 42 -7.79 -2.60 -0.45
C PHE A 42 -8.83 -2.97 0.61
N LYS A 43 -8.81 -2.31 1.78
CA LYS A 43 -9.84 -2.50 2.81
C LYS A 43 -11.23 -2.09 2.32
N LYS A 44 -11.34 -0.99 1.58
CA LYS A 44 -12.61 -0.53 0.97
C LYS A 44 -13.06 -1.41 -0.21
N GLY A 45 -12.12 -2.08 -0.89
CA GLY A 45 -12.40 -3.06 -1.94
C GLY A 45 -12.53 -4.50 -1.42
N ALA A 46 -12.61 -4.70 -0.10
CA ALA A 46 -12.74 -6.00 0.57
C ALA A 46 -11.65 -7.05 0.25
N ASP A 47 -10.47 -6.62 -0.24
CA ASP A 47 -9.34 -7.51 -0.55
C ASP A 47 -8.43 -7.67 0.68
N LYS A 48 -8.70 -8.73 1.45
CA LYS A 48 -7.99 -9.05 2.69
C LYS A 48 -6.55 -9.49 2.46
N ASP A 49 -6.28 -10.21 1.38
CA ASP A 49 -4.94 -10.72 1.06
C ASP A 49 -4.00 -9.57 0.72
N SER A 50 -4.45 -8.62 -0.10
CA SER A 50 -3.68 -7.39 -0.36
C SER A 50 -3.53 -6.55 0.90
N CYS A 51 -4.51 -6.50 1.79
CA CYS A 51 -4.36 -5.82 3.08
C CYS A 51 -3.23 -6.41 3.94
N LEU A 52 -3.09 -7.73 3.99
CA LEU A 52 -2.02 -8.41 4.73
C LEU A 52 -0.65 -8.11 4.11
N ARG A 53 -0.53 -8.30 2.79
CA ARG A 53 0.71 -8.01 2.04
C ARG A 53 1.18 -6.57 2.26
N ILE A 54 0.28 -5.59 2.18
CA ILE A 54 0.63 -4.17 2.35
C ILE A 54 1.06 -3.85 3.78
N LYS A 55 0.47 -4.51 4.79
CA LYS A 55 0.94 -4.37 6.19
C LYS A 55 2.40 -4.81 6.34
N GLU A 56 2.77 -5.94 5.75
CA GLU A 56 4.16 -6.42 5.80
C GLU A 56 5.12 -5.42 5.13
N LYS A 57 4.75 -4.89 3.95
CA LYS A 57 5.55 -3.87 3.26
C LYS A 57 5.68 -2.58 4.07
N PHE A 58 4.61 -2.16 4.74
CA PHE A 58 4.60 -0.98 5.61
C PHE A 58 5.49 -1.15 6.84
N GLU A 59 5.46 -2.32 7.50
CA GLU A 59 6.35 -2.59 8.63
C GLU A 59 7.82 -2.62 8.20
N LYS A 60 8.15 -3.21 7.05
CA LYS A 60 9.51 -3.12 6.48
C LYS A 60 9.99 -1.68 6.27
N CYS A 61 9.09 -0.77 5.88
CA CYS A 61 9.44 0.65 5.78
C CYS A 61 9.73 1.26 7.15
N LYS A 62 8.98 0.91 8.19
CA LYS A 62 9.22 1.40 9.55
C LYS A 62 10.54 0.89 10.12
N GLU A 63 10.90 -0.36 9.85
CA GLU A 63 12.20 -0.90 10.25
C GLU A 63 13.34 -0.08 9.62
N LYS A 64 13.25 0.17 8.32
CA LYS A 64 14.22 0.99 7.56
C LYS A 64 14.30 2.45 8.00
N LEU A 65 13.26 2.98 8.64
CA LEU A 65 13.24 4.35 9.18
C LEU A 65 13.81 4.46 10.59
N LYS A 66 14.01 3.34 11.27
CA LYS A 66 14.64 3.28 12.60
C LYS A 66 16.15 3.02 12.54
N GLU A 67 16.64 2.53 11.40
CA GLU A 67 18.07 2.42 11.07
C GLU A 67 18.68 3.79 10.78
#